data_AF-A0A0H2S4K0-F1
#
_entry.id   AF-A0A0H2S4K0-F1
#
_cell.length_a   1.000
_cell.length_b   1.000
_cell.length_c   1.000
_cell.angle_alpha   90.00
_cell.angle_beta   90.00
_cell.angle_gamma   90.00
#
_symmetry.space_group_name_H-M   'P 1'
#
loop_
_entity.id
_entity.type
_entity.pdbx_description
1 polymer ?
#
loop_
_entity_poly.entity_id
_entity_poly.type
_entity_poly.pdbx_seq_one_letter_code
_entity_poly.pdbx_strand_id
1 'polypeptide(L)'
;MKGSLVFIWASVVIINVLTAFRAWSFGSQHLFHLHANRSDSVIHHHYTYVDDDYPFYYPISSGRLEDVAMTLYDSVHFGVETRPTGLINASAEMLDADAEWDLLSFLPTSYGRARLGPEFRIFLIVQNHLIHCLQAFYVAFTSSSGNPSPAIHHAMHCVNYVRQSFLCSADGNLEEGDFIDDVLTEEDAELLPLEERGERLPGPDAMYTAPGSNGCWHPGRIRSDVVCKDWDALYQDLEWNFKQWLDWKQEWD
;
A
#
# COMPACT_ATOMS: atom_id res chain seq x y z
N MET A 1 -51.80 1.39 -48.02
CA MET A 1 -51.81 1.17 -46.56
C MET A 1 -50.48 0.66 -45.96
N LYS A 2 -49.55 0.07 -46.73
CA LYS A 2 -48.25 -0.41 -46.18
C LYS A 2 -47.25 0.70 -45.82
N GLY A 3 -47.28 1.85 -46.51
CA GLY A 3 -46.37 2.97 -46.25
C GLY A 3 -46.54 3.62 -44.88
N SER A 4 -47.79 3.80 -44.43
CA SER A 4 -48.08 4.49 -43.15
C SER A 4 -47.60 3.74 -41.92
N LEU A 5 -47.56 2.40 -41.95
CA LEU A 5 -47.04 1.59 -40.84
C LEU A 5 -45.52 1.74 -40.68
N VAL A 6 -44.77 1.84 -41.79
CA VAL A 6 -43.31 1.98 -41.74
C VAL A 6 -42.90 3.31 -41.10
N PHE A 7 -43.62 4.40 -41.41
CA PHE A 7 -43.36 5.71 -40.79
C PHE A 7 -43.64 5.71 -39.29
N ILE A 8 -44.70 5.05 -38.83
CA ILE A 8 -45.03 4.96 -37.41
C ILE A 8 -43.94 4.18 -36.66
N TRP A 9 -43.49 3.04 -37.19
CA TRP A 9 -42.42 2.25 -36.58
C TRP A 9 -41.09 3.01 -36.52
N ALA A 10 -40.69 3.69 -37.59
CA ALA A 10 -39.48 4.51 -37.59
C ALA A 10 -39.54 5.64 -36.55
N SER A 11 -40.71 6.28 -36.39
CA SER A 11 -40.91 7.35 -35.41
C SER A 11 -40.75 6.85 -33.97
N VAL A 12 -41.33 5.68 -33.66
CA VAL A 12 -41.24 5.07 -32.32
C VAL A 12 -39.79 4.69 -31.98
N VAL A 13 -39.03 4.13 -32.92
CA VAL A 13 -37.63 3.77 -32.70
C VAL A 13 -36.78 5.03 -32.43
N ILE A 14 -36.94 6.09 -33.24
CA ILE A 14 -36.20 7.34 -33.06
C ILE A 14 -36.51 7.95 -31.68
N ILE A 15 -37.79 7.99 -31.28
CA ILE A 15 -38.18 8.53 -29.96
C ILE A 15 -37.52 7.72 -28.84
N ASN A 16 -37.55 6.39 -28.88
CA ASN A 16 -36.96 5.54 -27.84
C ASN A 16 -35.43 5.71 -27.75
N VAL A 17 -34.74 5.83 -28.88
CA VAL A 17 -33.29 6.08 -28.92
C VAL A 17 -32.95 7.46 -28.34
N LEU A 18 -33.72 8.49 -28.69
CA LEU A 18 -33.51 9.84 -28.15
C LEU A 18 -33.79 9.93 -26.65
N THR A 19 -34.81 9.22 -26.15
CA THR A 19 -35.09 9.16 -24.70
C THR A 19 -34.01 8.39 -23.94
N ALA A 20 -33.51 7.28 -24.50
CA ALA A 20 -32.42 6.51 -23.90
C ALA A 20 -31.12 7.33 -23.87
N PHE A 21 -30.80 8.05 -24.95
CA PHE A 21 -29.62 8.91 -25.01
C PHE A 21 -29.70 10.07 -24.00
N ARG A 22 -30.87 10.71 -23.86
CA ARG A 22 -31.08 11.76 -22.84
C ARG A 22 -30.98 11.23 -21.42
N ALA A 23 -31.55 10.05 -21.14
CA ALA A 23 -31.48 9.42 -19.83
C ALA A 23 -30.02 9.06 -19.47
N TRP A 24 -29.26 8.53 -20.43
CA TRP A 24 -27.84 8.22 -20.25
C TRP A 24 -26.99 9.49 -20.05
N SER A 25 -27.22 10.54 -20.84
CA SER A 25 -26.49 11.82 -20.68
C SER A 25 -26.79 12.52 -19.35
N PHE A 26 -28.03 12.43 -18.87
CA PHE A 26 -28.41 13.05 -17.59
C PHE A 26 -27.90 12.23 -16.40
N GLY A 27 -27.96 10.89 -16.48
CA GLY A 27 -27.41 10.00 -15.47
C GLY A 27 -25.89 10.09 -15.35
N SER A 28 -25.18 10.21 -16.49
CA SER A 28 -23.72 10.37 -16.47
C SER A 28 -23.31 11.73 -15.89
N GLN A 29 -23.99 12.83 -16.27
CA GLN A 29 -23.72 14.14 -15.68
C GLN A 29 -24.00 14.17 -14.16
N HIS A 30 -25.06 13.53 -13.68
CA HIS A 30 -25.35 13.46 -12.24
C HIS A 30 -24.33 12.61 -11.48
N LEU A 31 -23.87 11.49 -12.03
CA LEU A 31 -22.80 10.69 -11.43
C LEU A 31 -21.46 11.43 -11.41
N PHE A 32 -21.11 12.17 -12.47
CA PHE A 32 -19.94 13.04 -12.49
C PHE A 32 -20.04 14.17 -11.45
N HIS A 33 -21.21 14.80 -11.29
CA HIS A 33 -21.40 15.84 -10.28
C HIS A 33 -21.37 15.30 -8.83
N LEU A 34 -21.89 14.10 -8.58
CA LEU A 34 -21.84 13.48 -7.26
C LEU A 34 -20.43 13.00 -6.88
N HIS A 35 -19.62 12.54 -7.84
CA HIS A 35 -18.19 12.26 -7.61
C HIS A 35 -17.36 13.53 -7.44
N ALA A 36 -17.62 14.59 -8.22
CA ALA A 36 -16.91 15.86 -8.09
C ALA A 36 -17.23 16.57 -6.75
N ASN A 37 -18.50 16.57 -6.31
CA ASN A 37 -18.89 17.24 -5.06
C ASN A 37 -18.45 16.52 -3.78
N ARG A 38 -18.02 15.26 -3.84
CA ARG A 38 -17.42 14.60 -2.66
C ARG A 38 -15.98 15.05 -2.40
N SER A 39 -15.35 15.71 -3.38
CA SER A 39 -13.91 16.02 -3.34
C SER A 39 -13.56 17.46 -2.96
N ASP A 40 -14.49 18.42 -2.95
CA ASP A 40 -14.12 19.85 -3.05
C ASP A 40 -14.70 20.80 -1.99
N SER A 41 -15.06 20.31 -0.80
CA SER A 41 -15.26 21.20 0.36
C SER A 41 -14.40 20.78 1.55
N VAL A 42 -13.10 20.67 1.32
CA VAL A 42 -12.14 20.77 2.42
C VAL A 42 -12.13 22.25 2.81
N ILE A 43 -12.75 22.60 3.93
CA ILE A 43 -12.49 23.89 4.57
C ILE A 43 -10.97 23.94 4.78
N HIS A 44 -10.27 24.87 4.12
CA HIS A 44 -8.85 25.11 4.34
C HIS A 44 -8.66 25.65 5.75
N HIS A 45 -8.67 24.75 6.73
CA HIS A 45 -8.30 25.08 8.10
C HIS A 45 -6.82 25.44 8.12
N HIS A 46 -6.52 26.64 8.61
CA HIS A 46 -5.14 27.07 8.82
C HIS A 46 -4.67 26.52 10.17
N TYR A 47 -3.92 25.43 10.11
CA TYR A 47 -3.30 24.81 11.27
C TYR A 47 -2.22 25.70 11.87
N THR A 48 -2.25 25.88 13.19
CA THR A 48 -1.20 26.58 13.95
C THR A 48 0.02 25.72 14.20
N TYR A 49 -0.13 24.39 14.12
CA TYR A 49 0.89 23.39 14.47
C TYR A 49 1.34 23.42 15.93
N VAL A 50 0.54 24.04 16.80
CA VAL A 50 0.71 24.05 18.26
C VAL A 50 -0.14 22.95 18.87
N ASP A 51 0.39 22.22 19.85
CA ASP A 51 -0.29 21.14 20.55
C ASP A 51 -0.93 20.11 19.59
N ASP A 52 -2.27 20.04 19.56
CA ASP A 52 -3.04 19.10 18.74
C ASP A 52 -3.61 19.73 17.45
N ASP A 53 -3.29 21.00 17.15
CA ASP A 53 -3.77 21.70 15.96
C ASP A 53 -2.85 21.48 14.76
N TYR A 54 -2.88 20.26 14.22
CA TYR A 54 -2.15 19.83 13.03
C TYR A 54 -3.02 18.90 12.18
N PRO A 55 -2.77 18.78 10.87
CA PRO A 55 -3.58 17.90 10.02
C PRO A 55 -3.31 16.44 10.36
N PHE A 56 -4.37 15.63 10.38
CA PHE A 56 -4.25 14.19 10.59
C PHE A 56 -3.51 13.49 9.43
N TYR A 57 -3.72 13.98 8.21
CA TYR A 57 -3.03 13.50 7.01
C TYR A 57 -1.91 14.44 6.63
N TYR A 58 -0.81 13.87 6.14
CA TYR A 58 0.31 14.67 5.66
C TYR A 58 -0.13 15.55 4.47
N PRO A 59 0.08 16.88 4.54
CA PRO A 59 -0.35 17.80 3.48
C PRO A 59 0.65 17.78 2.33
N ILE A 60 0.46 16.85 1.38
CA ILE A 60 1.32 16.77 0.19
C ILE A 60 1.15 18.01 -0.69
N SER A 61 2.25 18.54 -1.23
CA SER A 61 2.23 19.78 -2.03
C SER A 61 1.37 19.69 -3.30
N SER A 62 1.26 18.51 -3.90
CA SER A 62 0.39 18.24 -5.05
C SER A 62 -1.11 18.15 -4.69
N GLY A 63 -1.45 18.26 -3.41
CA GLY A 63 -2.82 18.15 -2.88
C GLY A 63 -3.27 16.70 -2.65
N ARG A 64 -2.97 15.78 -3.57
CA ARG A 64 -3.21 14.34 -3.39
C ARG A 64 -2.17 13.50 -4.11
N LEU A 65 -1.94 12.29 -3.59
CA LEU A 65 -1.19 11.26 -4.28
C LEU A 65 -2.04 10.65 -5.41
N GLU A 66 -1.46 10.62 -6.60
CA GLU A 66 -2.03 9.92 -7.75
C GLU A 66 -2.01 8.41 -7.53
N ASP A 67 -2.92 7.73 -8.22
CA ASP A 67 -2.96 6.28 -8.25
C ASP A 67 -2.03 5.79 -9.37
N VAL A 68 -1.11 4.89 -9.04
CA VAL A 68 -0.15 4.29 -9.97
C VAL A 68 -0.35 2.78 -9.99
N ALA A 69 -0.29 2.19 -11.18
CA ALA A 69 -0.25 0.75 -11.32
C ALA A 69 1.16 0.25 -11.01
N MET A 70 1.26 -0.70 -10.10
CA MET A 70 2.51 -1.33 -9.72
C MET A 70 2.37 -2.84 -9.79
N THR A 71 3.35 -3.51 -10.36
CA THR A 71 3.37 -4.97 -10.32
C THR A 71 3.98 -5.43 -9.00
N LEU A 72 3.29 -6.31 -8.28
CA LEU A 72 3.86 -6.99 -7.11
C LEU A 72 4.89 -8.03 -7.57
N TYR A 73 6.08 -8.01 -6.98
CA TYR A 73 7.13 -9.00 -7.22
C TYR A 73 7.65 -9.52 -5.89
N ASP A 74 7.96 -10.81 -5.85
CA ASP A 74 8.71 -11.38 -4.73
C ASP A 74 10.09 -10.75 -4.68
N SER A 75 10.38 -10.13 -3.55
CA SER A 75 11.63 -9.41 -3.33
C SER A 75 12.76 -10.39 -3.05
N VAL A 76 13.85 -10.30 -3.82
CA VAL A 76 15.15 -10.89 -3.46
C VAL A 76 15.97 -9.98 -2.53
N HIS A 77 15.45 -8.78 -2.26
CA HIS A 77 15.99 -7.78 -1.35
C HIS A 77 15.41 -7.97 0.06
N PHE A 78 16.14 -7.49 1.07
CA PHE A 78 15.78 -7.55 2.49
C PHE A 78 15.73 -8.97 3.06
N GLY A 79 16.69 -9.80 2.67
CA GLY A 79 16.84 -11.15 3.23
C GLY A 79 17.07 -11.14 4.75
N VAL A 80 16.54 -12.14 5.46
CA VAL A 80 16.73 -12.32 6.92
C VAL A 80 17.82 -13.35 7.24
N GLU A 81 18.39 -13.98 6.20
CA GLU A 81 19.39 -15.03 6.35
C GLU A 81 20.70 -14.48 6.95
N THR A 82 21.06 -14.98 8.13
CA THR A 82 22.36 -14.69 8.74
C THR A 82 23.47 -15.31 7.89
N ARG A 83 24.53 -14.54 7.56
CA ARG A 83 25.78 -15.10 7.00
C ARG A 83 26.16 -16.36 7.77
N PRO A 84 26.33 -17.53 7.13
CA PRO A 84 26.96 -18.66 7.77
C PRO A 84 28.36 -18.21 8.17
N THR A 85 28.65 -18.20 9.48
CA THR A 85 29.98 -17.93 10.02
C THR A 85 30.93 -19.03 9.53
N GLY A 86 31.50 -18.87 8.33
CA GLY A 86 32.41 -19.85 7.75
C GLY A 86 32.50 -19.90 6.22
N LEU A 87 31.60 -19.27 5.46
CA LEU A 87 31.69 -19.27 3.99
C LEU A 87 32.30 -17.97 3.48
N ILE A 88 33.60 -18.03 3.22
CA ILE A 88 34.49 -16.93 2.80
C ILE A 88 34.28 -16.47 1.34
N ASN A 89 33.32 -17.06 0.62
CA ASN A 89 33.14 -16.86 -0.82
C ASN A 89 31.66 -16.63 -1.22
N ALA A 90 30.88 -15.87 -0.43
CA ALA A 90 29.66 -15.29 -0.97
C ALA A 90 30.06 -14.21 -1.98
N SER A 91 29.56 -14.31 -3.22
CA SER A 91 29.88 -13.38 -4.30
C SER A 91 29.57 -11.94 -3.88
N ALA A 92 30.39 -11.00 -4.34
CA ALA A 92 30.27 -9.57 -4.08
C ALA A 92 29.00 -8.91 -4.65
N GLU A 93 28.03 -9.70 -5.11
CA GLU A 93 26.77 -9.25 -5.74
C GLU A 93 25.60 -9.22 -4.75
N MET A 94 25.73 -9.83 -3.56
CA MET A 94 24.76 -9.66 -2.48
C MET A 94 25.21 -8.45 -1.65
N LEU A 95 24.45 -7.35 -1.70
CA LEU A 95 24.56 -6.30 -0.69
C LEU A 95 24.57 -6.98 0.68
N ASP A 96 25.42 -6.49 1.59
CA ASP A 96 25.35 -6.93 2.98
C ASP A 96 23.90 -6.73 3.44
N ALA A 97 23.19 -7.80 3.83
CA ALA A 97 21.78 -7.71 4.20
C ALA A 97 21.57 -6.62 5.26
N ASP A 98 22.53 -6.49 6.19
CA ASP A 98 22.56 -5.41 7.17
C ASP A 98 22.57 -4.02 6.52
N ALA A 99 23.41 -3.81 5.50
CA ALA A 99 23.49 -2.53 4.78
C ALA A 99 22.21 -2.22 4.00
N GLU A 100 21.55 -3.24 3.45
CA GLU A 100 20.28 -3.09 2.76
C GLU A 100 19.16 -2.73 3.73
N TRP A 101 19.02 -3.47 4.83
CA TRP A 101 18.06 -3.17 5.90
C TRP A 101 18.27 -1.78 6.50
N ASP A 102 19.52 -1.34 6.60
CA ASP A 102 19.87 0.02 7.05
C ASP A 102 19.32 1.11 6.11
N LEU A 103 19.23 0.88 4.80
CA LEU A 103 18.67 1.86 3.86
C LEU A 103 17.24 2.26 4.20
N LEU A 104 16.44 1.35 4.77
CA LEU A 104 15.06 1.64 5.21
C LEU A 104 14.98 2.67 6.34
N SER A 105 16.05 2.80 7.13
CA SER A 105 16.16 3.82 8.18
C SER A 105 16.61 5.17 7.65
N PHE A 106 17.45 5.17 6.60
CA PHE A 106 18.12 6.36 6.09
C PHE A 106 17.38 7.04 4.93
N LEU A 107 16.45 6.34 4.28
CA LEU A 107 15.68 6.88 3.15
C LEU A 107 14.21 7.07 3.54
N PRO A 108 13.62 8.23 3.20
CA PRO A 108 14.24 9.44 2.66
C PRO A 108 15.25 10.07 3.67
N THR A 109 16.17 10.94 3.22
CA THR A 109 17.23 11.55 4.04
C THR A 109 16.70 12.33 5.24
N SER A 110 15.44 12.72 5.19
CA SER A 110 14.65 13.24 6.31
C SER A 110 14.33 12.21 7.42
N TYR A 111 14.75 10.95 7.28
CA TYR A 111 14.42 9.82 8.17
C TYR A 111 12.89 9.64 8.32
N GLY A 112 12.14 9.91 7.25
CA GLY A 112 10.68 9.87 7.26
C GLY A 112 10.01 10.97 8.10
N ARG A 113 10.75 12.00 8.50
CA ARG A 113 10.25 13.09 9.33
C ARG A 113 9.77 14.23 8.46
N ALA A 114 8.56 14.69 8.74
CA ALA A 114 8.02 15.93 8.21
C ALA A 114 8.31 17.09 9.18
N ARG A 115 8.52 18.27 8.62
CA ARG A 115 8.78 19.53 9.32
C ARG A 115 7.72 20.53 8.90
N LEU A 116 6.65 20.64 9.68
CA LEU A 116 5.45 21.38 9.28
C LEU A 116 5.24 22.64 10.11
N GLY A 117 4.54 23.59 9.51
CA GLY A 117 4.20 24.86 10.13
C GLY A 117 5.35 25.88 10.13
N PRO A 118 5.08 27.10 10.62
CA PRO A 118 6.05 28.21 10.58
C PRO A 118 7.35 27.94 11.32
N GLU A 119 7.29 27.12 12.37
CA GLU A 119 8.44 26.76 13.23
C GLU A 119 9.01 25.38 12.91
N PHE A 120 8.64 24.79 11.76
CA PHE A 120 9.12 23.48 11.31
C PHE A 120 9.04 22.38 12.38
N ARG A 121 7.88 22.28 13.05
CA ARG A 121 7.61 21.25 14.06
C ARG A 121 7.80 19.85 13.45
N ILE A 122 8.43 18.97 14.23
CA ILE A 122 8.74 17.60 13.80
C ILE A 122 7.50 16.72 13.92
N PHE A 123 7.20 16.03 12.83
CA PHE A 123 6.24 14.94 12.76
C PHE A 123 6.93 13.71 12.14
N LEU A 124 6.46 12.53 12.49
CA LEU A 124 6.92 11.28 11.88
C LEU A 124 5.76 10.70 11.07
N ILE A 125 6.01 10.42 9.78
CA ILE A 125 5.00 9.81 8.92
C ILE A 125 4.77 8.36 9.38
N VAL A 126 3.49 7.97 9.52
CA VAL A 126 3.09 6.63 10.00
C VAL A 126 3.76 5.53 9.18
N GLN A 127 3.80 5.65 7.86
CA GLN A 127 4.45 4.68 6.97
C GLN A 127 5.93 4.49 7.31
N ASN A 128 6.67 5.58 7.53
CA ASN A 128 8.08 5.50 7.91
C ASN A 128 8.28 4.90 9.31
N HIS A 129 7.36 5.13 10.24
CA HIS A 129 7.39 4.45 11.53
C HIS A 129 7.15 2.94 11.39
N LEU A 130 6.25 2.51 10.50
CA LEU A 130 6.04 1.08 10.20
C LEU A 130 7.30 0.44 9.62
N ILE A 131 7.96 1.11 8.67
CA ILE A 131 9.23 0.65 8.08
C ILE A 131 10.33 0.55 9.14
N HIS A 132 10.47 1.56 10.02
CA HIS A 132 11.39 1.52 11.17
C HIS A 132 11.12 0.33 12.10
N CYS A 133 9.84 0.02 12.37
CA CYS A 133 9.46 -1.15 13.16
C CYS A 133 9.87 -2.46 12.49
N LEU A 134 9.75 -2.55 11.16
CA LEU A 134 10.15 -3.74 10.40
C LEU A 134 11.67 -3.99 10.51
N GLN A 135 12.48 -2.94 10.38
CA GLN A 135 13.93 -3.04 10.60
C GLN A 135 14.26 -3.42 12.05
N ALA A 136 13.52 -2.90 13.04
CA ALA A 136 13.71 -3.28 14.43
C ALA A 136 13.46 -4.78 14.67
N PHE A 137 12.52 -5.40 13.92
CA PHE A 137 12.33 -6.86 13.94
C PHE A 137 13.50 -7.60 13.30
N TYR A 138 14.00 -7.13 12.14
CA TYR A 138 15.19 -7.70 11.53
C TYR A 138 16.36 -7.73 12.51
N VAL A 139 16.68 -6.60 13.13
CA VAL A 139 17.75 -6.50 14.13
C VAL A 139 17.49 -7.44 15.32
N ALA A 140 16.25 -7.54 15.79
CA ALA A 140 15.90 -8.45 16.87
C ALA A 140 16.07 -9.94 16.50
N PHE A 141 15.86 -10.32 15.23
CA PHE A 141 16.03 -11.69 14.75
C PHE A 141 17.48 -12.06 14.43
N THR A 142 18.27 -11.12 13.91
CA THR A 142 19.65 -11.39 13.48
C THR A 142 20.70 -11.11 14.56
N SER A 143 20.36 -10.33 15.60
CA SER A 143 21.27 -10.07 16.72
C SER A 143 21.50 -11.33 17.57
N SER A 144 22.63 -11.99 17.33
CA SER A 144 23.09 -13.19 18.05
C SER A 144 23.51 -12.93 19.52
N SER A 145 23.38 -11.70 20.03
CA SER A 145 23.86 -11.36 21.36
C SER A 145 22.82 -11.73 22.42
N GLY A 146 23.13 -12.75 23.24
CA GLY A 146 22.40 -13.13 24.45
C GLY A 146 22.37 -12.07 25.57
N ASN A 147 22.46 -10.79 25.25
CA ASN A 147 22.24 -9.68 26.15
C ASN A 147 20.88 -9.03 25.84
N PRO A 148 19.93 -9.01 26.79
CA PRO A 148 18.67 -8.30 26.65
C PRO A 148 18.93 -6.78 26.70
N SER A 149 19.33 -6.24 25.56
CA SER A 149 19.61 -4.81 25.32
C SER A 149 18.30 -3.99 25.23
N PRO A 150 18.35 -2.65 25.34
CA PRO A 150 17.32 -1.71 24.85
C PRO A 150 16.53 -2.14 23.60
N ALA A 151 17.13 -2.99 22.75
CA ALA A 151 16.50 -3.68 21.64
C ALA A 151 15.20 -4.44 21.99
N ILE A 152 15.09 -5.11 23.16
CA ILE A 152 13.86 -5.84 23.53
C ILE A 152 12.71 -4.88 23.83
N HIS A 153 12.97 -3.82 24.60
CA HIS A 153 11.94 -2.81 24.88
C HIS A 153 11.48 -2.12 23.60
N HIS A 154 12.42 -1.85 22.68
CA HIS A 154 12.10 -1.29 21.37
C HIS A 154 11.28 -2.29 20.53
N ALA A 155 11.68 -3.55 20.45
CA ALA A 155 10.94 -4.59 19.74
C ALA A 155 9.52 -4.76 20.28
N MET A 156 9.34 -4.77 21.60
CA MET A 156 8.00 -4.83 22.23
C MET A 156 7.14 -3.61 21.89
N HIS A 157 7.73 -2.41 21.84
CA HIS A 157 7.05 -1.21 21.37
C HIS A 157 6.63 -1.36 19.90
N CYS A 158 7.53 -1.80 19.02
CA CYS A 158 7.27 -2.02 17.60
C CYS A 158 6.19 -3.07 17.34
N VAL A 159 6.21 -4.21 18.05
CA VAL A 159 5.16 -5.24 17.96
C VAL A 159 3.80 -4.65 18.33
N ASN A 160 3.74 -3.89 19.43
CA ASN A 160 2.48 -3.25 19.85
C ASN A 160 2.00 -2.18 18.87
N TYR A 161 2.92 -1.41 18.28
CA TYR A 161 2.61 -0.40 17.28
C TYR A 161 2.03 -1.04 16.01
N VAL A 162 2.71 -2.04 15.44
CA VAL A 162 2.27 -2.78 14.24
C VAL A 162 0.93 -3.47 14.48
N ARG A 163 0.76 -4.11 15.65
CA ARG A 163 -0.53 -4.69 16.06
C ARG A 163 -1.65 -3.67 16.05
N GLN A 164 -1.44 -2.48 16.63
CA GLN A 164 -2.47 -1.43 16.66
C GLN A 164 -2.79 -0.92 15.26
N SER A 165 -1.78 -0.71 14.42
CA SER A 165 -1.96 -0.31 13.02
C SER A 165 -2.81 -1.32 12.24
N PHE A 166 -2.53 -2.62 12.38
CA PHE A 166 -3.34 -3.67 11.75
C PHE A 166 -4.77 -3.75 12.29
N LEU A 167 -4.99 -3.50 13.58
CA LEU A 167 -6.34 -3.47 14.14
C LEU A 167 -7.14 -2.24 13.68
N CYS A 168 -6.47 -1.11 13.42
CA CYS A 168 -7.13 0.13 12.97
C CYS A 168 -7.41 0.14 11.46
N SER A 169 -6.58 -0.54 10.66
CA SER A 169 -6.67 -0.58 9.20
C SER A 169 -6.61 -2.02 8.69
N ALA A 170 -7.41 -2.91 9.27
CA ALA A 170 -7.49 -4.30 8.84
C ALA A 170 -8.00 -4.34 7.39
N ASP A 171 -7.10 -4.64 6.46
CA ASP A 171 -7.48 -4.90 5.08
C ASP A 171 -8.01 -6.33 4.96
N GLY A 172 -9.14 -6.49 4.27
CA GLY A 172 -9.74 -7.79 3.94
C GLY A 172 -9.14 -8.44 2.69
N ASN A 173 -8.20 -7.76 2.03
CA ASN A 173 -7.44 -8.28 0.91
C ASN A 173 -6.43 -9.32 1.40
N LEU A 174 -6.92 -10.53 1.69
CA LEU A 174 -6.06 -11.70 1.78
C LEU A 174 -5.51 -11.99 0.38
N GLU A 175 -4.19 -12.07 0.26
CA GLU A 175 -3.57 -12.64 -0.94
C GLU A 175 -4.05 -14.08 -1.13
N GLU A 176 -4.32 -14.48 -2.37
CA GLU A 176 -4.73 -15.85 -2.69
C GLU A 176 -3.59 -16.80 -2.32
N GLY A 177 -3.88 -17.73 -1.41
CA GLY A 177 -2.86 -18.51 -0.70
C GLY A 177 -2.24 -19.65 -1.49
N ASP A 178 -1.69 -19.40 -2.67
CA ASP A 178 -0.93 -20.38 -3.45
C ASP A 178 0.57 -20.44 -3.07
N PHE A 179 0.98 -19.78 -1.98
CA PHE A 179 2.38 -19.74 -1.51
C PHE A 179 3.01 -21.12 -1.29
N ILE A 180 2.20 -22.16 -1.11
CA ILE A 180 2.64 -23.53 -0.91
C ILE A 180 2.91 -24.24 -2.25
N ASP A 181 2.16 -23.91 -3.30
CA ASP A 181 2.24 -24.60 -4.58
C ASP A 181 3.47 -24.19 -5.40
N ASP A 182 3.98 -22.96 -5.22
CA ASP A 182 5.18 -22.46 -5.90
C ASP A 182 6.50 -22.77 -5.18
N VAL A 183 6.45 -23.20 -3.90
CA VAL A 183 7.63 -23.52 -3.08
C VAL A 183 7.92 -25.02 -3.03
N LEU A 184 6.92 -25.88 -3.25
CA LEU A 184 7.11 -27.32 -3.25
C LEU A 184 7.37 -27.81 -4.68
N THR A 185 8.59 -28.25 -4.95
CA THR A 185 8.82 -29.10 -6.12
C THR A 185 8.07 -30.43 -5.91
N GLU A 186 7.77 -31.18 -6.98
CA GLU A 186 7.15 -32.51 -6.86
C GLU A 186 7.93 -33.43 -5.89
N GLU A 187 9.24 -33.18 -5.71
CA GLU A 187 10.13 -33.88 -4.79
C GLU A 187 9.92 -33.47 -3.31
N ASP A 188 9.58 -32.21 -3.05
CA ASP A 188 9.30 -31.69 -1.69
C ASP A 188 7.92 -32.11 -1.17
N ALA A 189 6.94 -32.24 -2.08
CA ALA A 189 5.58 -32.69 -1.75
C ALA A 189 5.53 -34.17 -1.29
N GLU A 190 6.49 -34.99 -1.70
CA GLU A 190 6.55 -36.42 -1.34
C GLU A 190 7.08 -36.65 0.09
N LEU A 191 7.84 -35.68 0.62
CA LEU A 191 8.43 -35.70 1.96
C LEU A 191 7.48 -35.23 3.06
N LEU A 192 6.33 -34.66 2.72
CA LEU A 192 5.33 -34.24 3.70
C LEU A 192 4.59 -35.46 4.30
N PRO A 193 4.35 -35.46 5.63
CA PRO A 193 3.54 -36.48 6.30
C PRO A 193 2.20 -36.67 5.60
N LEU A 194 1.73 -37.92 5.47
CA LEU A 194 0.53 -38.29 4.72
C LEU A 194 -0.75 -37.54 5.14
N GLU A 195 -0.80 -36.98 6.35
CA GLU A 195 -1.93 -36.16 6.84
C GLU A 195 -2.01 -34.74 6.24
N GLU A 196 -0.92 -34.20 5.69
CA GLU A 196 -0.91 -32.90 4.98
C GLU A 196 -1.05 -33.07 3.46
N ARG A 197 -1.03 -34.32 2.96
CA ARG A 197 -1.23 -34.68 1.55
C ARG A 197 -2.72 -34.62 1.14
N GLY A 198 -3.44 -33.66 1.71
CA GLY A 198 -4.89 -33.56 1.78
C GLY A 198 -5.56 -34.04 0.49
N GLU A 199 -6.19 -35.21 0.56
CA GLU A 199 -7.23 -35.57 -0.39
C GLU A 199 -8.26 -34.45 -0.35
N ARG A 200 -8.33 -33.70 -1.45
CA ARG A 200 -9.30 -32.62 -1.68
C ARG A 200 -10.71 -33.18 -1.45
N LEU A 201 -11.25 -32.97 -0.25
CA LEU A 201 -12.69 -33.08 -0.06
C LEU A 201 -13.32 -32.02 -0.97
N PRO A 202 -14.31 -32.39 -1.81
CA PRO A 202 -15.00 -31.40 -2.64
C PRO A 202 -15.76 -30.46 -1.70
N GLY A 203 -15.14 -29.33 -1.39
CA GLY A 203 -15.80 -28.20 -0.74
C GLY A 203 -16.86 -27.63 -1.69
N PRO A 204 -17.93 -27.02 -1.15
CA PRO A 204 -18.99 -26.49 -1.98
C PRO A 204 -18.44 -25.34 -2.83
N ASP A 205 -18.29 -25.61 -4.13
CA ASP A 205 -18.40 -24.57 -5.13
C ASP A 205 -19.72 -23.83 -4.86
N ALA A 206 -19.60 -22.53 -4.56
CA ALA A 206 -20.63 -21.61 -4.08
C ALA A 206 -20.83 -21.57 -2.55
N MET A 207 -20.44 -20.44 -1.94
CA MET A 207 -21.39 -19.44 -1.43
C MET A 207 -20.70 -18.34 -0.60
N TYR A 208 -19.91 -17.46 -1.22
CA TYR A 208 -19.68 -16.09 -0.72
C TYR A 208 -19.43 -15.13 -1.89
N THR A 209 -20.40 -15.02 -2.80
CA THR A 209 -20.54 -13.80 -3.60
C THR A 209 -21.24 -12.76 -2.71
N ALA A 210 -20.48 -11.97 -1.97
CA ALA A 210 -21.01 -10.73 -1.42
C ALA A 210 -21.31 -9.79 -2.60
N PRO A 211 -22.57 -9.37 -2.81
CA PRO A 211 -22.87 -8.41 -3.87
C PRO A 211 -22.40 -7.03 -3.37
N GLY A 212 -21.19 -6.62 -3.76
CA GLY A 212 -20.68 -5.28 -3.45
C GLY A 212 -19.17 -5.14 -3.32
N SER A 213 -18.38 -6.21 -3.33
CA SER A 213 -16.93 -6.09 -3.49
C SER A 213 -16.59 -6.04 -4.97
N ASN A 214 -16.02 -4.93 -5.43
CA ASN A 214 -15.39 -4.82 -6.75
C ASN A 214 -14.05 -5.59 -6.75
N GLY A 215 -14.09 -6.87 -6.34
CA GLY A 215 -12.91 -7.71 -6.17
C GLY A 215 -12.26 -8.00 -7.52
N CYS A 216 -10.99 -7.66 -7.63
CA CYS A 216 -10.12 -8.11 -8.71
C CYS A 216 -10.11 -9.64 -8.73
N TRP A 217 -10.59 -10.22 -9.82
CA TRP A 217 -10.55 -11.65 -10.12
C TRP A 217 -9.58 -11.83 -11.28
N HIS A 218 -8.54 -12.67 -11.14
CA HIS A 218 -7.69 -13.04 -12.27
C HIS A 218 -7.44 -14.56 -12.31
N PRO A 219 -7.77 -15.24 -13.43
CA PRO A 219 -7.41 -16.63 -13.63
C PRO A 219 -5.96 -16.72 -14.12
N GLY A 220 -5.08 -17.28 -13.29
CA GLY A 220 -3.69 -17.58 -13.66
C GLY A 220 -2.70 -16.48 -13.28
N ARG A 221 -1.67 -16.88 -12.53
CA ARG A 221 -0.56 -16.07 -12.02
C ARG A 221 0.29 -15.52 -13.19
N ILE A 222 -0.15 -14.41 -13.78
CA ILE A 222 0.70 -13.53 -14.59
C ILE A 222 0.41 -12.09 -14.14
N ARG A 223 1.28 -11.58 -13.24
CA ARG A 223 1.37 -10.17 -12.82
C ARG A 223 0.03 -9.51 -12.49
N SER A 224 -0.43 -9.67 -11.25
CA SER A 224 -1.47 -8.82 -10.70
C SER A 224 -0.92 -7.41 -10.49
N ASP A 225 -1.12 -6.54 -11.46
CA ASP A 225 -0.89 -5.10 -11.24
C ASP A 225 -1.86 -4.64 -10.14
N VAL A 226 -1.29 -4.11 -9.05
CA VAL A 226 -2.03 -3.49 -7.95
C VAL A 226 -2.07 -1.98 -8.15
N VAL A 227 -3.20 -1.36 -7.81
CA VAL A 227 -3.33 0.10 -7.82
C VAL A 227 -2.85 0.63 -6.47
N CYS A 228 -1.74 1.34 -6.48
CA CYS A 228 -1.10 1.90 -5.29
C CYS A 228 -1.08 3.44 -5.34
N LYS A 229 -0.74 4.07 -4.22
CA LYS A 229 -0.41 5.50 -4.20
C LYS A 229 1.02 5.72 -4.67
N ASP A 230 1.27 6.84 -5.34
CA ASP A 230 2.60 7.26 -5.78
C ASP A 230 3.52 7.63 -4.59
N TRP A 231 4.14 6.63 -3.99
CA TRP A 231 5.05 6.86 -2.86
C TRP A 231 6.32 7.63 -3.24
N ASP A 232 6.73 7.61 -4.51
CA ASP A 232 7.87 8.41 -4.98
C ASP A 232 7.57 9.90 -4.89
N ALA A 233 6.34 10.30 -5.24
CA ALA A 233 5.89 11.67 -5.04
C ALA A 233 5.89 12.09 -3.55
N LEU A 234 5.50 11.19 -2.64
CA LEU A 234 5.59 11.47 -1.20
C LEU A 234 7.05 11.66 -0.75
N TYR A 235 7.95 10.78 -1.16
CA TYR A 235 9.35 10.88 -0.77
C TYR A 235 9.99 12.15 -1.33
N GLN A 236 9.71 12.53 -2.57
CA GLN A 236 10.16 13.81 -3.12
C GLN A 236 9.65 15.01 -2.32
N ASP A 237 8.39 14.95 -1.88
CA ASP A 237 7.80 16.00 -1.05
C ASP A 237 8.47 16.10 0.33
N LEU A 238 8.74 14.96 0.98
CA LEU A 238 9.48 14.92 2.26
C LEU A 238 10.90 15.48 2.12
N GLU A 239 11.59 15.20 1.01
CA GLU A 239 12.93 15.76 0.80
C GLU A 239 12.91 17.25 0.50
N TRP A 240 11.91 17.71 -0.24
CA TRP A 240 11.69 19.13 -0.42
C TRP A 240 11.40 19.83 0.91
N ASN A 241 10.53 19.24 1.74
CA ASN A 241 10.21 19.73 3.07
C ASN A 241 11.44 19.80 3.98
N PHE A 242 12.28 18.76 3.96
CA PHE A 242 13.51 18.71 4.73
C PHE A 242 14.53 19.76 4.27
N LYS A 243 14.65 19.99 2.96
CA LYS A 243 15.46 21.08 2.42
C LYS A 243 15.00 22.44 2.93
N GLN A 244 13.69 22.71 2.94
CA GLN A 244 13.16 23.97 3.47
C GLN A 244 13.51 24.17 4.95
N TRP A 245 13.46 23.10 5.74
CA TRP A 245 13.90 23.14 7.12
C TRP A 245 15.40 23.43 7.26
N LEU A 246 16.25 22.83 6.41
CA LEU A 246 17.69 23.10 6.41
C LEU A 246 18.00 24.56 6.06
N ASP A 247 17.28 25.13 5.11
CA ASP A 247 17.41 26.54 4.72
C ASP A 247 16.94 27.46 5.85
N TRP A 248 15.77 27.20 6.44
CA TRP A 248 15.26 27.93 7.61
C TRP A 248 16.22 27.85 8.80
N LYS A 249 16.73 26.66 9.11
CA LYS A 249 17.62 26.43 10.26
C LYS A 249 18.89 27.30 10.18
N GLN A 250 19.45 27.47 8.98
CA GLN A 250 20.64 28.30 8.77
C GLN A 250 20.42 29.78 9.13
N GLU A 251 19.18 30.26 9.14
CA GLU A 251 18.86 31.64 9.55
C GLU A 251 18.94 31.84 11.08
N TRP A 252 18.92 30.74 11.84
CA TRP A 252 18.90 30.75 13.32
C TRP A 252 20.18 30.21 13.96
N ASP A 253 21.09 29.63 13.17
CA ASP A 253 22.44 29.18 13.57
C ASP A 253 23.48 30.33 13.42
#